data_AF-A0A1M3C8X9-F1
#
_entry.id   AF-A0A1M3C8X9-F1
#
_cell.length_a   1.000
_cell.length_b   1.000
_cell.length_c   1.000
_cell.angle_alpha   90.00
_cell.angle_beta   90.00
_cell.angle_gamma   90.00
#
_symmetry.space_group_name_H-M   'P 1'
#
loop_
_entity.id
_entity.type
_entity.pdbx_description
1 polymer ?
#
loop_
_entity_poly.entity_id
_entity_poly.type
_entity_poly.pdbx_seq_one_letter_code
_entity_poly.pdbx_strand_id
1 'polypeptide(L)'
;MIFINPAFAKDVYFSELVKSPGFKESWSKLVSDHTFGPYDKWIPRLSGLRSAVKFVSIDGQDLIKDRSCEPHNCQDNSISILADPKTYDIWMAQRTIAFPSRKVGYNFFGNPDDKIRKALLSNFD
;
A
#
# COMPACT_ATOMS: atom_id res chain seq x y z
N MET A 1 -2.19 -2.87 43.38
CA MET A 1 -1.46 -2.70 42.10
C MET A 1 -2.30 -3.37 41.02
N ILE A 2 -2.89 -2.57 40.13
CA ILE A 2 -3.66 -3.10 38.98
C ILE A 2 -2.65 -3.36 37.88
N PHE A 3 -2.43 -4.64 37.54
CA PHE A 3 -1.67 -5.03 36.37
C PHE A 3 -2.53 -4.70 35.14
N ILE A 4 -2.20 -3.60 34.46
CA ILE A 4 -2.74 -3.33 33.13
C ILE A 4 -2.03 -4.32 32.21
N ASN A 5 -2.66 -5.45 31.88
CA ASN A 5 -2.21 -6.30 30.79
C ASN A 5 -2.32 -5.46 29.51
N PRO A 6 -1.23 -5.14 28.80
CA PRO A 6 -1.36 -4.65 27.45
C PRO A 6 -1.83 -5.86 26.64
N ALA A 7 -3.14 -5.93 26.39
CA ALA A 7 -3.66 -6.80 25.36
C ALA A 7 -2.86 -6.46 24.09
N PHE A 8 -2.12 -7.42 23.55
CA PHE A 8 -1.41 -7.29 22.29
C PHE A 8 -2.41 -6.78 21.25
N ALA A 9 -2.30 -5.50 20.88
CA ALA A 9 -3.09 -4.95 19.79
C ALA A 9 -2.76 -5.79 18.56
N LYS A 10 -3.76 -6.47 17.99
CA LYS A 10 -3.57 -7.32 16.82
C LYS A 10 -3.03 -6.42 15.69
N ASP A 11 -1.85 -6.77 15.17
CA ASP A 11 -1.33 -6.13 13.97
C ASP A 11 -2.36 -6.21 12.85
N VAL A 12 -2.71 -5.04 12.30
CA VAL A 12 -3.66 -4.93 11.19
C VAL A 12 -2.87 -4.89 9.89
N TYR A 13 -3.24 -5.75 8.94
CA TYR A 13 -2.61 -5.78 7.63
C TYR A 13 -3.55 -5.24 6.56
N PHE A 14 -2.99 -4.58 5.53
CA PHE A 14 -3.82 -4.03 4.45
C PHE A 14 -4.63 -5.12 3.71
N SER A 15 -4.10 -6.36 3.65
CA SER A 15 -4.80 -7.52 3.09
C SER A 15 -6.04 -7.94 3.91
N GLU A 16 -6.11 -7.57 5.19
CA GLU A 16 -7.30 -7.75 6.02
C GLU A 16 -8.29 -6.60 5.82
N LEU A 17 -7.80 -5.36 5.67
CA LEU A 17 -8.65 -4.17 5.45
C LEU A 17 -9.52 -4.30 4.19
N VAL A 18 -8.94 -4.78 3.08
CA VAL A 18 -9.66 -4.98 1.81
C VAL A 18 -10.70 -6.11 1.82
N LYS A 19 -10.87 -6.80 2.95
CA LYS A 19 -11.98 -7.74 3.15
C LYS A 19 -13.26 -7.03 3.59
N SER A 20 -13.15 -5.82 4.15
CA SER A 20 -14.31 -5.00 4.50
C SER A 20 -14.99 -4.46 3.23
N PRO A 21 -16.32 -4.30 3.20
CA PRO A 21 -17.05 -3.94 1.98
C PRO A 21 -16.53 -2.67 1.27
N GLY A 22 -16.29 -1.59 2.01
CA GLY A 22 -15.82 -0.32 1.44
C GLY A 22 -14.45 -0.45 0.77
N PHE A 23 -13.45 -0.94 1.50
CA PHE A 23 -12.12 -1.14 0.93
C PHE A 23 -12.07 -2.22 -0.16
N LYS A 24 -12.91 -3.25 -0.09
CA LYS A 24 -12.98 -4.31 -1.10
C LYS A 24 -13.38 -3.74 -2.47
N GLU A 25 -14.39 -2.89 -2.49
CA GLU A 25 -14.86 -2.25 -3.73
C GLU A 25 -13.79 -1.32 -4.30
N SER A 26 -13.26 -0.41 -3.47
CA SER A 26 -12.20 0.51 -3.88
C SER A 26 -10.96 -0.23 -4.39
N TRP A 27 -10.53 -1.30 -3.72
CA TRP A 27 -9.39 -2.09 -4.15
C TRP A 27 -9.67 -2.78 -5.47
N SER A 28 -10.83 -3.43 -5.61
CA SER A 28 -11.22 -4.13 -6.84
C SER A 28 -11.23 -3.18 -8.03
N LYS A 29 -11.78 -1.96 -7.87
CA LYS A 29 -11.79 -0.93 -8.91
C LYS A 29 -10.38 -0.46 -9.26
N LEU A 30 -9.58 -0.14 -8.24
CA LEU A 30 -8.21 0.33 -8.41
C LEU A 30 -7.36 -0.63 -9.27
N VAL A 31 -7.53 -1.94 -9.05
CA VAL A 31 -6.75 -2.96 -9.75
C VAL A 31 -7.41 -3.45 -11.05
N SER A 32 -8.72 -3.29 -11.24
CA SER A 32 -9.36 -3.63 -12.52
C SER A 32 -9.03 -2.64 -13.63
N ASP A 33 -8.75 -1.39 -13.26
CA ASP A 33 -8.40 -0.31 -14.19
C ASP A 33 -6.99 -0.46 -14.78
N HIS A 34 -6.25 -1.51 -14.39
CA HIS A 34 -4.89 -1.77 -14.83
C HIS A 34 -4.66 -3.24 -15.21
N THR A 35 -3.90 -3.46 -16.29
CA THR A 35 -3.47 -4.81 -16.67
C THR A 35 -2.12 -5.13 -16.02
N PHE A 36 -2.12 -6.02 -15.03
CA PHE A 36 -0.89 -6.46 -14.36
C PHE A 36 -0.17 -7.54 -15.16
N GLY A 37 1.12 -7.32 -15.42
CA GLY A 37 2.00 -8.30 -16.05
C GLY A 37 2.20 -9.55 -15.18
N PRO A 38 2.82 -10.62 -15.73
CA PRO A 38 3.04 -11.87 -15.00
C PRO A 38 3.81 -11.69 -13.69
N TYR A 39 4.77 -10.75 -13.65
CA TYR A 39 5.60 -10.44 -12.48
C TYR A 39 4.90 -9.53 -11.46
N ASP A 40 3.74 -8.96 -11.79
CA ASP A 40 3.04 -8.01 -10.92
C ASP A 40 1.74 -8.60 -10.35
N LYS A 41 1.43 -9.87 -10.63
CA LYS A 41 0.21 -10.55 -10.15
C LYS A 41 0.11 -10.65 -8.63
N TRP A 42 1.22 -10.49 -7.91
CA TRP A 42 1.24 -10.44 -6.45
C TRP A 42 0.57 -9.18 -5.90
N ILE A 43 0.52 -8.09 -6.69
CA ILE A 43 -0.09 -6.80 -6.31
C ILE A 43 -1.60 -6.97 -6.10
N PRO A 44 -2.43 -7.29 -7.13
CA PRO A 44 -3.89 -7.39 -6.97
C PRO A 44 -4.32 -8.45 -5.94
N ARG A 45 -3.49 -9.48 -5.76
CA ARG A 45 -3.70 -10.56 -4.78
C ARG A 45 -3.27 -10.19 -3.36
N LEU A 46 -2.59 -9.06 -3.18
CA LEU A 46 -1.98 -8.63 -1.93
C LEU A 46 -1.12 -9.72 -1.28
N SER A 47 -0.43 -10.51 -2.11
CA SER A 47 0.37 -11.67 -1.68
C SER A 47 1.86 -11.35 -1.52
N GLY A 48 2.23 -10.07 -1.57
CA GLY A 48 3.58 -9.60 -1.31
C GLY A 48 3.94 -9.60 0.18
N LEU A 49 5.24 -9.60 0.47
CA LEU A 49 5.74 -9.41 1.83
C LEU A 49 5.34 -8.00 2.30
N ARG A 50 4.80 -7.88 3.51
CA ARG A 50 4.29 -6.62 4.05
C ARG A 50 4.43 -6.56 5.56
N SER A 51 4.50 -5.36 6.09
CA SER A 51 4.41 -5.10 7.53
C SER A 51 2.97 -4.76 7.93
N ALA A 52 2.71 -4.62 9.23
CA ALA A 52 1.48 -4.03 9.72
C ALA A 52 1.30 -2.60 9.19
N VAL A 53 0.06 -2.18 8.99
CA VAL A 53 -0.26 -0.83 8.54
C VAL A 53 0.10 0.19 9.62
N LYS A 54 0.38 1.42 9.19
CA LYS A 54 0.60 2.57 10.07
C LYS A 54 -0.49 3.61 9.85
N PHE A 55 -0.89 4.31 10.90
CA PHE A 55 -1.75 5.50 10.78
C PHE A 55 -0.84 6.73 10.72
N VAL A 56 -1.06 7.59 9.74
CA VAL A 56 -0.29 8.81 9.52
C VAL A 56 -1.22 9.98 9.27
N SER A 57 -0.82 11.19 9.66
CA SER A 57 -1.55 12.41 9.30
C SER A 57 -0.74 13.17 8.26
N ILE A 58 -1.34 13.46 7.11
CA ILE A 58 -0.72 14.17 6.00
C ILE A 58 -1.58 15.40 5.70
N ASP A 59 -1.05 16.59 5.99
CA ASP A 59 -1.76 17.88 5.95
C ASP A 59 -3.17 17.82 6.57
N GLY A 60 -3.27 17.26 7.77
CA GLY A 60 -4.53 17.17 8.52
C GLY A 60 -5.50 16.07 8.06
N GLN A 61 -5.11 15.25 7.07
CA GLN A 61 -5.85 14.06 6.67
C GLN A 61 -5.23 12.81 7.28
N ASP A 62 -6.01 12.10 8.08
CA ASP A 62 -5.57 10.84 8.71
C ASP A 62 -5.73 9.68 7.71
N LEU A 63 -4.61 9.06 7.37
CA LEU A 63 -4.50 8.03 6.35
C LEU A 63 -3.88 6.75 6.93
N ILE A 64 -4.25 5.64 6.32
CA ILE A 64 -3.60 4.34 6.51
C ILE A 64 -2.45 4.25 5.51
N LYS A 65 -1.27 3.90 6.00
CA LYS A 65 -0.04 3.69 5.22
C LYS A 65 0.35 2.22 5.26
N ASP A 66 0.57 1.63 4.09
CA ASP A 66 1.09 0.27 3.90
C ASP A 66 2.25 0.27 2.91
N ARG A 67 3.18 -0.66 3.12
CA ARG A 67 4.26 -0.97 2.19
C ARG A 67 4.33 -2.47 2.01
N SER A 68 4.38 -2.90 0.76
CA SER A 68 4.54 -4.30 0.41
C SER A 68 5.57 -4.44 -0.70
N CYS A 69 6.15 -5.62 -0.86
CA CYS A 69 7.10 -5.88 -1.93
C CYS A 69 6.94 -7.28 -2.50
N GLU A 70 7.46 -7.46 -3.71
CA GLU A 70 7.38 -8.73 -4.43
C GLU A 70 8.12 -9.83 -3.65
N PRO A 71 7.50 -11.02 -3.47
CA PRO A 71 8.18 -12.16 -2.87
C PRO A 71 9.50 -12.47 -3.60
N HIS A 72 10.59 -12.61 -2.85
CA HIS A 72 11.95 -12.85 -3.37
C HIS A 72 12.57 -11.72 -4.22
N ASN A 73 11.86 -10.61 -4.45
CA ASN A 73 12.34 -9.48 -5.26
C ASN A 73 12.04 -8.12 -4.60
N CYS A 74 12.16 -8.08 -3.27
CA CYS A 74 11.68 -6.95 -2.48
C CYS A 74 12.36 -5.60 -2.80
N GLN A 75 13.64 -5.67 -3.21
CA GLN A 75 14.44 -4.49 -3.52
C GLN A 75 13.98 -3.83 -4.82
N ASP A 76 13.66 -4.63 -5.84
CA ASP A 76 13.47 -4.13 -7.19
C ASP A 76 11.99 -4.00 -7.58
N ASN A 77 11.04 -4.61 -6.86
CA ASN A 77 9.61 -4.43 -7.10
C ASN A 77 8.85 -4.27 -5.77
N SER A 78 8.30 -3.08 -5.55
CA SER A 78 7.63 -2.74 -4.30
C SER A 78 6.44 -1.81 -4.53
N ILE A 79 5.48 -1.85 -3.63
CA ILE A 79 4.33 -0.94 -3.63
C ILE A 79 4.26 -0.16 -2.33
N SER A 80 3.83 1.08 -2.45
CA SER A 80 3.38 1.93 -1.35
C SER A 80 1.89 2.17 -1.53
N ILE A 81 1.14 2.06 -0.44
CA ILE A 81 -0.31 2.31 -0.44
C ILE A 81 -0.63 3.36 0.62
N LEU A 82 -1.51 4.29 0.24
CA LEU A 82 -2.22 5.16 1.16
C LEU A 82 -3.72 4.92 1.00
N ALA A 83 -4.45 4.88 2.10
CA ALA A 83 -5.89 4.71 2.07
C ALA A 83 -6.58 5.60 3.10
N ASP A 84 -7.70 6.20 2.71
CA ASP A 84 -8.51 7.02 3.60
C ASP A 84 -9.54 6.12 4.32
N PRO A 85 -9.52 6.02 5.66
CA PRO A 85 -10.44 5.19 6.42
C PRO A 85 -11.88 5.72 6.44
N LYS A 86 -12.12 6.98 6.07
CA LYS A 86 -13.45 7.62 6.07
C LYS A 86 -14.12 7.50 4.71
N THR A 87 -13.38 7.73 3.62
CA THR A 87 -13.92 7.68 2.26
C THR A 87 -13.69 6.34 1.54
N TYR A 88 -12.81 5.50 2.09
CA TYR A 88 -12.32 4.26 1.47
C TYR A 88 -11.54 4.49 0.16
N ASP A 89 -11.10 5.71 -0.11
CA ASP A 89 -10.22 5.97 -1.24
C ASP A 89 -8.87 5.26 -1.04
N ILE A 90 -8.31 4.74 -2.12
CA ILE A 90 -7.02 4.04 -2.11
C ILE A 90 -6.15 4.61 -3.23
N TRP A 91 -4.93 4.98 -2.88
CA TRP A 91 -3.89 5.37 -3.81
C TRP A 91 -2.69 4.44 -3.65
N MET A 92 -2.08 4.10 -4.77
CA MET A 92 -0.92 3.22 -4.79
C MET A 92 0.15 3.77 -5.72
N ALA A 93 1.40 3.60 -5.32
CA ALA A 93 2.54 3.71 -6.21
C ALA A 93 3.24 2.34 -6.25
N GLN A 94 3.57 1.87 -7.44
CA GLN A 94 4.51 0.77 -7.64
C GLN A 94 5.87 1.36 -8.02
N ARG A 95 6.91 0.96 -7.30
CA ARG A 95 8.30 1.26 -7.62
C ARG A 95 8.96 0.03 -8.22
N THR A 96 9.51 0.17 -9.41
CA THR A 96 10.36 -0.85 -10.06
C THR A 96 11.78 -0.35 -10.24
N ILE A 97 12.78 -1.23 -10.11
CA ILE A 97 14.19 -0.92 -10.37
C ILE A 97 14.67 -1.84 -11.49
N ALA A 98 14.97 -1.27 -12.66
CA ALA A 98 15.35 -2.04 -13.83
C ALA A 98 16.79 -2.57 -13.73
N PHE A 99 17.00 -3.88 -13.91
CA PHE A 99 18.33 -4.47 -14.07
C PHE A 99 18.76 -4.47 -15.56
N PRO A 100 20.04 -4.19 -15.90
CA PRO A 100 21.13 -3.78 -15.02
C PRO A 100 21.22 -2.26 -14.80
N SER A 101 20.41 -1.46 -15.51
CA SER A 101 20.54 0.01 -15.54
C SER A 101 20.32 0.73 -14.20
N ARG A 102 19.72 0.05 -13.22
CA ARG A 102 19.27 0.59 -11.92
C ARG A 102 18.32 1.79 -12.04
N LYS A 103 17.69 1.99 -13.20
CA LYS A 103 16.69 3.04 -13.38
C LYS A 103 15.45 2.72 -12.54
N VAL A 104 15.01 3.72 -11.77
CA VAL A 104 13.80 3.63 -10.95
C VAL A 104 12.60 4.10 -11.77
N GLY A 105 11.57 3.26 -11.87
CA GLY A 105 10.28 3.56 -12.48
C GLY A 105 9.18 3.64 -11.42
N TYR A 106 8.16 4.47 -11.69
CA TYR A 106 6.98 4.58 -10.84
C TYR A 106 5.70 4.51 -11.66
N ASN A 107 4.80 3.62 -11.27
CA ASN A 107 3.41 3.58 -11.76
C ASN A 107 2.49 4.04 -10.63
N PHE A 108 1.53 4.91 -10.93
CA PHE A 108 0.57 5.43 -9.96
C PHE A 108 -0.84 4.97 -10.28
N PHE A 109 -1.61 4.69 -9.23
CA PHE A 109 -2.97 4.15 -9.31
C PHE A 109 -3.89 4.99 -8.42
N GLY A 110 -5.15 5.14 -8.83
CA GLY A 110 -6.17 5.86 -8.07
C GLY A 110 -6.14 7.38 -8.26
N ASN A 111 -5.46 7.87 -9.31
CA ASN A 111 -5.33 9.28 -9.66
C ASN A 111 -4.91 10.17 -8.46
N PRO A 112 -3.76 9.88 -7.81
CA PRO A 112 -3.30 10.69 -6.69
C PRO A 112 -2.95 12.11 -7.16
N ASP A 113 -3.36 13.09 -6.36
CA ASP A 113 -2.88 14.46 -6.48
C ASP A 113 -1.39 14.58 -6.10
N ASP A 114 -0.81 15.77 -6.24
CA ASP A 114 0.62 15.99 -5.99
C ASP A 114 1.03 15.72 -4.52
N LYS A 115 0.13 15.99 -3.58
CA LYS A 115 0.36 15.76 -2.15
C LYS A 115 0.44 14.26 -1.87
N ILE A 116 -0.57 13.50 -2.29
CA ILE A 116 -0.63 12.05 -2.11
C ILE A 116 0.49 11.38 -2.90
N ARG A 117 0.81 11.86 -4.10
CA ARG A 117 1.94 11.37 -4.91
C ARG A 117 3.25 11.51 -4.14
N LYS A 118 3.53 12.69 -3.58
CA LYS A 118 4.74 12.93 -2.78
C LYS A 118 4.79 12.01 -1.55
N ALA A 119 3.66 11.85 -0.85
CA ALA A 119 3.57 10.97 0.30
C ALA A 119 3.82 9.49 -0.06
N LEU A 120 3.24 9.01 -1.16
CA LEU A 120 3.48 7.66 -1.69
C LEU A 120 4.96 7.43 -2.01
N LEU A 121 5.64 8.43 -2.60
CA LEU A 121 7.06 8.32 -2.91
C LEU A 121 7.92 8.24 -1.65
N SER A 122 7.59 9.04 -0.63
CA SER A 122 8.31 9.04 0.67
C SER A 122 8.17 7.73 1.46
N ASN A 123 7.22 6.86 1.10
CA ASN A 123 7.04 5.57 1.76
C ASN A 123 8.06 4.52 1.31
N PHE A 124 8.81 4.80 0.25
CA PHE A 124 9.83 3.91 -0.28
C PHE A 124 11.23 4.12 0.31
N ASP A 125 11.44 5.28 0.94
CA ASP A 125 12.65 5.67 1.64
C ASP A 125 12.87 4.85 2.93
#